data_AF-A0A654LV00-F1
#
_entry.id   AF-A0A654LV00-F1
#
_cell.length_a   1.000
_cell.length_b   1.000
_cell.length_c   1.000
_cell.angle_alpha   90.00
_cell.angle_beta   90.00
_cell.angle_gamma   90.00
#
_symmetry.space_group_name_H-M   'P 1'
#
loop_
_entity.id
_entity.type
_entity.pdbx_description
1 polymer ?
#
loop_
_entity_poly.entity_id
_entity_poly.type
_entity_poly.pdbx_seq_one_letter_code
_entity_poly.pdbx_strand_id
1 'polypeptide(L)'
;MTDTISKYSTYCTVCKISVNLSDIRFVRLANNMATIEGNCTICGLRLMKGKIMPKAGKNPLQKSKRKNNKRKSNPYNLLKSKK
;
A
#
# COMPACT_ATOMS: atom_id res chain seq x y z
N MET A 1 -21.02 -18.61 -13.12
CA MET A 1 -20.00 -19.50 -12.51
C MET A 1 -18.67 -18.99 -13.04
N THR A 2 -17.74 -18.34 -12.33
CA THR A 2 -17.27 -18.45 -10.94
C THR A 2 -16.47 -17.18 -10.61
N ASP A 3 -16.87 -16.38 -9.63
CA ASP A 3 -16.00 -15.30 -9.09
C ASP A 3 -15.93 -15.38 -7.57
N THR A 4 -15.64 -16.57 -7.05
CA THR A 4 -14.99 -16.69 -5.76
C THR A 4 -13.53 -16.29 -5.95
N ILE A 5 -13.27 -14.97 -6.04
CA ILE A 5 -11.92 -14.43 -6.02
C ILE A 5 -11.29 -14.92 -4.72
N SER A 6 -10.44 -15.94 -4.84
CA SER A 6 -9.68 -16.53 -3.76
C SER A 6 -9.03 -15.43 -2.94
N LYS A 7 -9.21 -15.46 -1.61
CA LYS A 7 -8.69 -14.46 -0.67
C LYS A 7 -7.19 -14.18 -0.88
N TYR A 8 -6.46 -15.09 -1.51
CA TYR A 8 -5.01 -15.06 -1.68
C TYR A 8 -4.56 -15.06 -3.15
N SER A 9 -5.35 -14.49 -4.07
CA SER A 9 -4.89 -14.25 -5.45
C SER A 9 -3.97 -13.02 -5.55
N THR A 10 -2.93 -13.09 -6.38
CA THR A 10 -1.99 -11.97 -6.70
C THR A 10 -1.52 -12.07 -8.15
N TYR A 11 -1.16 -10.94 -8.75
CA TYR A 11 -0.62 -10.91 -10.11
C TYR A 11 0.83 -11.39 -10.13
N CYS A 12 1.15 -12.35 -10.99
CA CYS A 12 2.51 -12.81 -11.23
C CYS A 12 3.12 -12.02 -12.39
N THR A 13 4.26 -11.36 -12.19
CA THR A 13 4.96 -10.59 -13.23
C THR A 13 5.63 -11.50 -14.28
N VAL A 14 5.95 -12.74 -13.93
CA VAL A 14 6.56 -13.73 -14.84
C VAL A 14 5.50 -14.40 -15.70
N CYS A 15 4.45 -14.95 -15.09
CA CYS A 15 3.35 -15.59 -15.84
C CYS A 15 2.40 -14.59 -16.50
N LYS A 16 2.46 -13.31 -16.10
CA LYS A 16 1.59 -12.22 -16.54
C LYS A 16 0.10 -12.47 -16.33
N ILE A 17 -0.25 -13.32 -15.36
CA ILE A 17 -1.61 -13.69 -15.01
C ILE A 17 -1.83 -13.60 -13.50
N SER A 18 -3.09 -13.46 -13.10
CA SER A 18 -3.52 -13.54 -11.71
C SER A 18 -3.55 -15.00 -11.26
N VAL A 19 -2.76 -15.32 -10.24
CA VAL A 19 -2.60 -16.68 -9.73
C VAL A 19 -2.94 -16.73 -8.25
N ASN A 20 -3.30 -17.91 -7.77
CA ASN A 20 -3.39 -18.17 -6.34
C ASN A 20 -1.99 -18.39 -5.75
N LEU A 21 -1.81 -17.99 -4.50
CA LEU A 21 -0.58 -18.23 -3.75
C LEU A 21 -0.61 -19.63 -3.11
N SER A 22 0.49 -20.36 -3.19
CA SER A 22 0.80 -21.53 -2.34
C SER A 22 1.76 -21.15 -1.21
N ASP A 23 1.91 -22.00 -0.19
CA ASP A 23 2.83 -21.82 0.95
C ASP A 23 2.69 -20.47 1.66
N ILE A 24 1.44 -20.12 1.97
CA ILE A 24 1.07 -18.80 2.46
C ILE A 24 1.68 -18.54 3.84
N ARG A 25 2.41 -17.42 3.97
CA ARG A 25 2.96 -16.94 5.24
C ARG A 25 2.55 -15.49 5.49
N PHE A 26 2.21 -15.18 6.74
CA PHE A 26 1.95 -13.81 7.16
C PHE A 26 3.23 -13.18 7.65
N VAL A 27 3.64 -12.08 7.02
CA VAL A 27 4.90 -11.39 7.33
C VAL A 27 4.58 -9.95 7.71
N ARG A 28 5.29 -9.43 8.72
CA ARG A 28 5.31 -8.00 9.00
C ARG A 28 6.50 -7.38 8.29
N LEU A 29 6.24 -6.41 7.43
CA LEU A 29 7.27 -5.57 6.84
C LEU A 29 7.90 -4.66 7.90
N ALA A 30 9.07 -4.11 7.61
CA ALA A 30 9.80 -3.19 8.50
C ALA A 30 8.98 -1.93 8.90
N ASN A 31 8.00 -1.54 8.08
CA ASN A 31 7.06 -0.45 8.36
C ASN A 31 5.83 -0.90 9.19
N ASN A 32 5.90 -2.05 9.87
CA ASN A 32 4.84 -2.69 10.66
C ASN A 32 3.56 -3.04 9.87
N MET A 33 3.60 -3.02 8.53
CA MET A 33 2.46 -3.45 7.72
C MET A 33 2.41 -4.98 7.66
N ALA A 34 1.24 -5.54 7.93
CA ALA A 34 0.97 -6.95 7.71
C ALA A 34 0.78 -7.21 6.21
N THR A 35 1.57 -8.13 5.67
CA THR A 35 1.50 -8.59 4.28
C THR A 35 1.42 -10.11 4.25
N ILE A 36 0.96 -10.62 3.11
CA ILE A 36 0.89 -12.04 2.85
C ILE A 36 1.96 -12.36 1.82
N GLU A 37 2.75 -13.38 2.12
CA GLU A 37 3.75 -13.96 1.24
C GLU A 37 3.32 -15.33 0.78
N GLY A 38 3.71 -15.73 -0.41
CA GLY A 38 3.56 -17.10 -0.89
C GLY A 38 4.26 -17.30 -2.22
N ASN A 39 4.10 -18.48 -2.80
CA ASN A 39 4.69 -18.84 -4.08
C ASN A 39 3.61 -18.85 -5.18
N CYS A 40 4.00 -18.50 -6.40
CA CYS A 40 3.18 -18.67 -7.58
C CYS A 40 2.98 -20.16 -7.85
N THR A 41 1.73 -20.61 -7.97
CA THR A 41 1.40 -22.02 -8.24
C THR A 41 1.86 -22.51 -9.61
N ILE A 42 2.27 -21.61 -10.52
CA ILE A 42 2.65 -21.95 -11.90
C ILE A 42 4.17 -21.94 -12.07
N CYS A 43 4.84 -20.83 -11.73
CA CYS A 43 6.27 -20.67 -11.94
C CYS A 43 7.12 -20.77 -10.66
N GLY A 44 6.50 -20.92 -9.49
CA GLY A 44 7.21 -20.99 -8.21
C GLY A 44 7.81 -19.67 -7.73
N LEU A 45 7.64 -18.56 -8.48
CA LEU A 45 8.13 -17.25 -8.07
C LEU A 45 7.52 -16.84 -6.72
N ARG A 46 8.37 -16.35 -5.82
CA ARG A 46 7.94 -15.78 -4.54
C ARG A 46 7.21 -14.45 -4.78
N LEU A 47 5.95 -14.39 -4.36
CA LEU A 47 5.05 -13.27 -4.55
C LEU A 47 4.60 -12.71 -3.20
N MET A 48 4.44 -11.39 -3.15
CA MET A 48 3.96 -10.67 -1.98
C MET A 48 2.64 -9.97 -2.29
N LYS A 49 1.60 -10.31 -1.53
CA LYS A 49 0.32 -9.61 -1.53
C LYS A 49 0.31 -8.57 -0.43
N GLY A 50 0.67 -7.33 -0.78
CA GLY A 50 0.44 -6.17 0.06
C GLY A 50 -1.01 -5.72 0.03
N LYS A 51 -1.55 -5.21 1.15
CA LYS A 51 -2.71 -4.31 1.06
C LYS A 51 -2.23 -3.07 0.31
N ILE A 52 -2.67 -2.95 -0.95
CA ILE A 52 -2.35 -1.81 -1.82
C ILE A 52 -2.62 -0.52 -1.04
N MET A 53 -1.60 0.34 -1.01
CA MET A 53 -1.64 1.68 -0.43
C MET A 53 -2.96 2.37 -0.82
N PRO A 54 -3.68 3.01 0.12
CA PRO A 54 -4.96 3.64 -0.20
C PRO A 54 -4.78 4.60 -1.38
N LYS A 55 -5.72 4.55 -2.35
CA LYS A 55 -5.75 5.42 -3.54
C LYS A 55 -5.35 6.85 -3.14
N ALA A 56 -4.45 7.46 -3.93
CA ALA A 56 -3.76 8.72 -3.65
C ALA A 56 -4.63 9.85 -3.04
N GLY A 57 -5.95 9.87 -3.28
CA GLY A 57 -6.89 10.82 -2.66
C GLY A 57 -7.16 10.65 -1.15
N LYS A 58 -6.77 9.55 -0.52
CA LYS A 58 -6.99 9.28 0.92
C LYS A 58 -5.70 9.20 1.74
N ASN A 59 -4.57 9.72 1.24
CA ASN A 59 -3.32 9.71 1.99
C ASN A 59 -3.37 10.73 3.15
N PRO A 60 -3.46 10.30 4.42
CA PRO A 60 -3.56 11.21 5.56
C PRO A 60 -2.31 12.09 5.72
N LEU A 61 -1.14 11.61 5.26
CA LEU A 61 0.09 12.39 5.26
C LEU A 61 0.01 13.57 4.29
N GLN A 62 -0.61 13.40 3.12
CA GLN A 62 -0.85 14.52 2.18
C GLN A 62 -1.82 15.54 2.75
N LYS A 63 -2.90 15.11 3.42
CA LYS A 63 -3.83 16.02 4.12
C LYS A 63 -3.11 16.84 5.20
N SER A 64 -2.28 16.19 6.01
CA SER A 64 -1.48 16.85 7.04
C SER A 64 -0.50 17.87 6.44
N LYS A 65 0.25 17.48 5.40
CA LYS A 65 1.16 18.39 4.68
C LYS A 65 0.45 19.60 4.09
N ARG A 66 -0.72 19.42 3.43
CA ARG A 66 -1.54 20.52 2.91
C ARG A 66 -2.00 21.48 4.01
N LYS A 67 -2.46 20.95 5.15
CA LYS A 67 -2.89 21.76 6.30
C LYS A 67 -1.72 22.57 6.88
N ASN A 68 -0.55 21.98 7.01
CA ASN A 68 0.65 22.67 7.49
C ASN A 68 1.16 23.74 6.51
N ASN A 69 1.16 23.46 5.20
CA ASN A 69 1.54 24.45 4.19
C ASN A 69 0.57 25.64 4.20
N LYS A 70 -0.75 25.39 4.34
CA LYS A 70 -1.75 26.47 4.45
C LYS A 70 -1.57 27.33 5.72
N ARG A 71 -1.13 26.72 6.83
CA ARG A 71 -0.79 27.45 8.07
C ARG A 71 0.47 28.31 7.91
N LYS A 72 1.49 27.79 7.23
CA LYS A 72 2.74 28.51 6.93
C LYS A 72 2.53 29.65 5.94
N SER A 73 1.67 29.47 4.94
CA SER A 73 1.34 30.51 3.96
C SER A 73 0.33 31.55 4.49
N ASN A 74 -0.13 31.42 5.73
CA ASN A 74 -1.05 32.40 6.33
C ASN A 74 -0.27 33.65 6.76
N PRO A 75 -0.50 34.83 6.16
CA PRO A 75 0.29 36.04 6.42
C PRO A 75 0.29 36.47 7.89
N TYR A 76 -0.80 36.22 8.63
CA TYR A 76 -0.89 36.51 10.06
C TYR A 76 0.10 35.70 10.91
N ASN A 77 0.39 34.45 10.53
CA ASN A 77 1.38 33.62 11.23
C ASN A 77 2.82 34.01 10.86
N LEU A 78 3.04 34.46 9.61
CA LEU A 78 4.34 34.91 9.13
C LEU A 78 4.83 36.18 9.86
N LEU A 79 3.91 37.12 10.10
CA LEU A 79 4.16 38.35 10.86
C LEU A 79 4.46 38.07 12.35
N LYS A 80 3.82 37.06 12.93
CA LYS A 80 4.02 36.67 14.34
C LYS A 80 5.35 35.95 14.59
N SER A 81 5.97 35.40 13.54
CA SER A 81 7.24 34.65 13.63
C SER A 81 8.49 35.52 13.49
N LYS A 82 8.33 36.82 13.20
CA LYS A 82 9.41 37.80 12.97
C LYS A 82 9.63 38.75 14.17
N LYS A 83 9.03 38.44 15.32
CA LYS A 83 9.24 39.16 16.59
C LYS A 83 10.09 38.31 17.52
#